data_AF-A0AA89C9Y9-F1
#
_entry.id   AF-A0AA89C9Y9-F1
#
_cell.length_a   1.000
_cell.length_b   1.000
_cell.length_c   1.000
_cell.angle_alpha   90.00
_cell.angle_beta   90.00
_cell.angle_gamma   90.00
#
_symmetry.space_group_name_H-M   'P 1'
#
loop_
_entity.id
_entity.type
_entity.pdbx_description
1 polymer ?
#
loop_
_entity_poly.entity_id
_entity_poly.type
_entity_poly.pdbx_seq_one_letter_code
_entity_poly.pdbx_strand_id
1 'polypeptide(L)'
;MSAASTTSSDDERNALLAVTPEDKCSEILTLFEEKGFVEAVSFLWNEVLEDEAKLEAEKAVISHDTDNKFYNLLVQNFKIKEHFSQVCSHRKFVKKSFERLKKYLTHMKADDAEKHDLTKFTMAQAVGYTARWVHGVDNKAWQSALEHHYCNEPHHPQYYGHGGRMEMRYLEESLVDMAACRWERQLGGAEDAQTRDLVTFNPVFLKRYHDEDREIIEDLIKRIQEEEEKKEE
;
A
#
# COMPACT_ATOMS: atom_id res chain seq x y z
N MET A 1 -3.10 32.80 -23.86
CA MET A 1 -2.18 32.77 -22.70
C MET A 1 -2.98 32.33 -21.51
N SER A 2 -2.85 31.06 -21.13
CA SER A 2 -3.60 30.47 -20.03
C SER A 2 -2.95 30.89 -18.71
N ALA A 3 -3.66 31.66 -17.89
CA ALA A 3 -3.29 31.87 -16.48
C ALA A 3 -3.63 30.58 -15.73
N ALA A 4 -2.77 29.57 -15.87
CA ALA A 4 -2.92 28.30 -15.18
C ALA A 4 -2.24 28.36 -13.80
N SER A 5 -3.05 28.27 -12.75
CA SER A 5 -2.74 27.61 -11.47
C SER A 5 -1.50 28.05 -10.69
N THR A 6 -1.34 29.35 -10.38
CA THR A 6 -0.37 29.79 -9.36
C THR A 6 -0.85 29.52 -7.93
N THR A 7 -2.16 29.39 -7.70
CA THR A 7 -2.75 29.26 -6.35
C THR A 7 -2.40 27.93 -5.67
N SER A 8 -2.30 26.83 -6.42
CA SER A 8 -2.01 25.51 -5.83
C SER A 8 -0.60 25.42 -5.23
N SER A 9 0.39 26.06 -5.87
CA SER A 9 1.79 25.96 -5.46
C SER A 9 2.08 26.82 -4.20
N ASP A 10 1.47 28.00 -4.09
CA ASP A 10 1.60 28.83 -2.89
C ASP A 10 0.89 28.18 -1.69
N ASP A 11 -0.28 27.56 -1.89
CA ASP A 11 -1.00 26.84 -0.83
C ASP A 11 -0.18 25.64 -0.31
N GLU A 12 0.40 24.85 -1.22
CA GLU A 12 1.29 23.73 -0.87
C GLU A 12 2.54 24.20 -0.11
N ARG A 13 3.17 25.28 -0.58
CA ARG A 13 4.33 25.89 0.07
C ARG A 13 3.98 26.35 1.48
N ASN A 14 2.87 27.06 1.64
CA ASN A 14 2.42 27.59 2.93
C ASN A 14 2.07 26.45 3.91
N ALA A 15 1.37 25.42 3.44
CA ALA A 15 1.05 24.25 4.25
C ALA A 15 2.31 23.51 4.73
N LEU A 16 3.30 23.36 3.85
CA LEU A 16 4.58 22.73 4.17
C LEU A 16 5.36 23.54 5.22
N LEU A 17 5.47 24.85 5.04
CA LEU A 17 6.17 25.73 5.98
C LEU A 17 5.50 25.81 7.35
N ALA A 18 4.16 25.74 7.42
CA ALA A 18 3.43 25.82 8.68
C ALA A 18 3.82 24.72 9.69
N VAL A 19 4.24 23.56 9.19
CA VAL A 19 4.66 22.40 10.01
C VAL A 19 6.19 22.23 10.08
N THR A 20 6.96 23.04 9.35
CA THR A 20 8.41 22.92 9.29
C THR A 20 9.06 23.65 10.48
N PRO A 21 10.02 23.04 11.21
CA PRO A 21 10.82 23.74 12.20
C PRO A 21 11.55 24.95 11.59
N GLU A 22 11.63 26.07 12.32
CA GLU A 22 12.12 27.35 11.79
C GLU A 22 13.54 27.26 11.21
N ASP A 23 14.41 26.49 11.86
CA ASP A 23 15.80 26.25 11.45
C ASP A 23 15.93 25.36 10.20
N LYS A 24 14.84 24.68 9.81
CA LYS A 24 14.75 23.81 8.64
C LYS A 24 14.01 24.41 7.46
N CYS A 25 13.36 25.58 7.63
CA CYS A 25 12.58 26.23 6.57
C CYS A 25 13.38 26.49 5.29
N SER A 26 14.62 26.97 5.40
CA SER A 26 15.44 27.25 4.20
C SER A 26 15.78 25.97 3.43
N GLU A 27 16.11 24.88 4.12
CA GLU A 27 16.43 23.58 3.52
C GLU A 27 15.20 23.00 2.80
N ILE A 28 14.04 23.04 3.47
CA ILE A 28 12.77 22.56 2.90
C ILE A 28 12.34 23.39 1.70
N LEU A 29 12.53 24.71 1.71
CA LEU A 29 12.20 25.56 0.57
C LEU A 29 13.08 25.27 -0.64
N THR A 30 14.39 25.11 -0.45
CA THR A 30 15.28 24.71 -1.54
C THR A 30 14.83 23.37 -2.13
N LEU A 31 14.51 22.39 -1.28
CA LEU A 31 14.04 21.09 -1.75
C LEU A 31 12.70 21.17 -2.49
N PHE A 32 11.76 22.00 -2.01
CA PHE A 32 10.49 22.26 -2.67
C PHE A 32 10.69 22.88 -4.06
N GLU A 33 11.59 23.85 -4.18
CA GLU A 33 11.88 24.55 -5.44
C GLU A 33 12.61 23.63 -6.44
N GLU A 34 13.53 22.79 -5.96
CA GLU A 34 14.35 21.92 -6.82
C GLU A 34 13.67 20.61 -7.22
N LYS A 35 12.92 19.99 -6.29
CA LYS A 35 12.35 18.64 -6.46
C LYS A 35 10.84 18.58 -6.34
N GLY A 36 10.19 19.68 -6.01
CA GLY A 36 8.75 19.78 -5.89
C GLY A 36 8.20 19.38 -4.52
N PHE A 37 6.90 19.61 -4.36
CA PHE A 37 6.16 19.45 -3.11
C PHE A 37 6.26 18.05 -2.50
N VAL A 38 6.07 16.99 -3.30
CA VAL A 38 6.00 15.61 -2.81
C VAL A 38 7.32 15.16 -2.19
N GLU A 39 8.45 15.53 -2.80
CA GLU A 39 9.77 15.24 -2.24
C GLU A 39 10.05 16.05 -0.98
N ALA A 40 9.62 17.31 -0.94
CA ALA A 40 9.78 18.14 0.24
C ALA A 40 8.98 17.62 1.44
N VAL A 41 7.73 17.18 1.23
CA VAL A 41 6.91 16.52 2.29
C VAL A 41 7.54 15.21 2.74
N SER A 42 8.02 14.40 1.80
CA SER A 42 8.64 13.10 2.11
C SER A 42 9.92 13.25 2.92
N PHE A 43 10.76 14.23 2.57
CA PHE A 43 11.97 14.56 3.31
C PHE A 43 11.64 15.17 4.68
N LEU A 44 10.68 16.10 4.75
CA LEU A 44 10.20 16.64 6.02
C LEU A 44 9.78 15.52 6.98
N TRP A 45 8.97 14.58 6.51
CA TRP A 45 8.49 13.46 7.32
C TRP A 45 9.62 12.54 7.80
N ASN A 46 10.54 12.15 6.91
CA ASN A 46 11.56 11.17 7.24
C ASN A 46 12.75 11.74 8.01
N GLU A 47 13.21 12.93 7.66
CA GLU A 47 14.53 13.44 8.08
C GLU A 47 14.45 14.64 9.02
N VAL A 48 13.29 15.30 9.12
CA VAL A 48 13.15 16.57 9.87
C VAL A 48 12.17 16.48 11.03
N LEU A 49 11.02 15.82 10.85
CA LEU A 49 10.03 15.71 11.93
C LEU A 49 10.49 14.71 13.00
N GLU A 50 10.57 15.21 14.22
CA GLU A 50 10.76 14.42 15.43
C GLU A 50 9.48 13.65 15.81
N ASP A 51 9.62 12.70 16.74
CA ASP A 51 8.54 11.77 17.12
C ASP A 51 7.32 12.50 17.71
N GLU A 52 7.52 13.58 18.48
CA GLU A 52 6.40 14.37 19.03
C GLU A 52 5.56 15.02 17.92
N ALA A 53 6.21 15.52 16.87
CA ALA A 53 5.54 16.15 15.73
C ALA A 53 4.82 15.10 14.87
N LYS A 54 5.42 13.93 14.67
CA LYS A 54 4.77 12.79 14.00
C LYS A 54 3.54 12.31 14.75
N LEU A 55 3.61 12.25 16.09
CA LEU A 55 2.48 11.88 16.93
C LEU A 55 1.36 12.94 16.89
N GLU A 56 1.70 14.24 16.82
CA GLU A 56 0.72 15.30 16.60
C GLU A 56 0.02 15.12 15.24
N ALA A 57 0.80 14.88 14.18
CA ALA A 57 0.28 14.65 12.84
C ALA A 57 -0.67 13.45 12.78
N GLU A 58 -0.30 12.33 13.41
CA GLU A 58 -1.13 11.13 13.50
C GLU A 58 -2.45 11.42 14.21
N LYS A 59 -2.41 12.11 15.37
CA LYS A 59 -3.62 12.50 16.10
C LYS A 59 -4.53 13.36 15.24
N ALA A 60 -3.99 14.37 14.56
CA ALA A 60 -4.75 15.27 13.71
C ALA A 60 -5.45 14.53 12.56
N VAL A 61 -4.76 13.58 11.91
CA VAL A 61 -5.32 12.73 10.85
C VAL A 61 -6.44 11.83 11.40
N ILE A 62 -6.22 11.16 12.53
CA ILE A 62 -7.19 10.24 13.14
C ILE A 62 -8.45 11.01 13.61
N SER A 63 -8.27 12.14 14.32
CA SER A 63 -9.36 12.93 14.85
C SER A 63 -10.08 13.78 13.81
N HIS A 64 -9.61 13.77 12.56
CA HIS A 64 -10.12 14.63 11.49
C HIS A 64 -10.11 16.11 11.88
N ASP A 65 -9.05 16.56 12.56
CA ASP A 65 -8.92 17.94 13.00
C ASP A 65 -8.58 18.84 11.81
N THR A 66 -9.61 19.40 11.17
CA THR A 66 -9.48 20.21 9.96
C THR A 66 -8.72 21.52 10.17
N ASP A 67 -8.61 21.98 11.41
CA ASP A 67 -7.93 23.22 11.76
C ASP A 67 -6.44 22.98 12.08
N ASN A 68 -6.02 21.72 12.22
CA ASN A 68 -4.62 21.38 12.46
C ASN A 68 -3.77 21.48 11.18
N LYS A 69 -2.60 22.10 11.31
CA LYS A 69 -1.62 22.31 10.23
C LYS A 69 -1.13 21.01 9.56
N PHE A 70 -0.95 19.93 10.31
CA PHE A 70 -0.58 18.62 9.75
C PHE A 70 -1.73 17.97 8.98
N TYR A 71 -2.96 18.14 9.45
CA TYR A 71 -4.12 17.67 8.69
C TYR A 71 -4.22 18.41 7.35
N ASN A 72 -4.05 19.73 7.36
CA ASN A 72 -4.03 20.50 6.11
C ASN A 72 -2.94 19.97 5.15
N LEU A 73 -1.69 19.89 5.62
CA LEU A 73 -0.59 19.39 4.79
C LEU A 73 -0.84 17.96 4.27
N LEU A 74 -1.10 17.00 5.15
CA LEU A 74 -1.09 15.57 4.80
C LEU A 74 -2.38 15.12 4.11
N VAL A 75 -3.53 15.66 4.55
CA VAL A 75 -4.84 15.24 4.05
C VAL A 75 -5.30 16.09 2.88
N GLN A 76 -5.22 17.43 2.99
CA GLN A 76 -5.76 18.32 1.96
C GLN A 76 -4.79 18.51 0.80
N ASN A 77 -3.50 18.74 1.07
CA ASN A 77 -2.51 18.96 0.02
C ASN A 77 -1.87 17.65 -0.46
N PHE A 78 -1.32 16.84 0.45
CA PHE A 78 -0.58 15.62 0.11
C PHE A 78 -1.47 14.41 -0.23
N LYS A 79 -2.78 14.49 0.02
CA LYS A 79 -3.79 13.50 -0.41
C LYS A 79 -3.69 12.11 0.23
N ILE A 80 -3.28 12.00 1.50
CA ILE A 80 -3.19 10.70 2.20
C ILE A 80 -4.52 9.92 2.26
N LYS A 81 -5.66 10.62 2.15
CA LYS A 81 -7.00 10.00 2.04
C LYS A 81 -7.14 9.09 0.81
N GLU A 82 -6.47 9.42 -0.29
CA GLU A 82 -6.50 8.60 -1.50
C GLU A 82 -5.80 7.25 -1.25
N HIS A 83 -4.66 7.26 -0.57
CA HIS A 83 -3.99 6.04 -0.10
C HIS A 83 -4.91 5.22 0.82
N PHE A 84 -5.52 5.82 1.85
CA PHE A 84 -6.43 5.09 2.74
C PHE A 84 -7.64 4.50 2.00
N SER A 85 -8.15 5.19 0.97
CA SER A 85 -9.21 4.66 0.11
C SER A 85 -8.74 3.44 -0.69
N GLN A 86 -7.53 3.49 -1.26
CA GLN A 86 -6.91 2.37 -1.98
C GLN A 86 -6.69 1.17 -1.06
N VAL A 87 -6.18 1.38 0.17
CA VAL A 87 -6.01 0.30 1.16
C VAL A 87 -7.35 -0.32 1.54
N CYS A 88 -8.38 0.50 1.79
CA CYS A 88 -9.73 0.00 2.08
C CYS A 88 -10.30 -0.84 0.92
N SER A 89 -10.10 -0.39 -0.31
CA SER A 89 -10.53 -1.12 -1.52
C SER A 89 -9.81 -2.46 -1.63
N HIS A 90 -8.48 -2.47 -1.55
CA HIS A 90 -7.68 -3.69 -1.63
C HIS A 90 -8.09 -4.70 -0.56
N ARG A 91 -8.19 -4.28 0.71
CA ARG A 91 -8.62 -5.15 1.82
C ARG A 91 -10.02 -5.72 1.61
N LYS A 92 -10.95 -4.95 1.03
CA LYS A 92 -12.26 -5.48 0.62
C LYS A 92 -12.09 -6.61 -0.41
N PHE A 93 -11.23 -6.45 -1.40
CA PHE A 93 -10.96 -7.49 -2.41
C PHE A 93 -10.21 -8.70 -1.85
N VAL A 94 -9.35 -8.52 -0.85
CA VAL A 94 -8.72 -9.63 -0.12
C VAL A 94 -9.77 -10.47 0.59
N LYS A 95 -10.70 -9.84 1.32
CA LYS A 95 -11.83 -10.55 1.95
C LYS A 95 -12.70 -11.27 0.93
N LYS A 96 -13.05 -10.61 -0.19
CA LYS A 96 -13.81 -11.24 -1.28
C LYS A 96 -13.07 -12.44 -1.88
N SER A 97 -11.78 -12.30 -2.13
CA SER A 97 -10.94 -13.35 -2.73
C SER A 97 -10.79 -14.53 -1.77
N PHE A 98 -10.60 -14.27 -0.48
CA PHE A 98 -10.63 -15.30 0.55
C PHE A 98 -11.96 -16.06 0.51
N GLU A 99 -13.10 -15.37 0.56
CA GLU A 99 -14.41 -16.03 0.53
C GLU A 99 -14.63 -16.89 -0.72
N ARG A 100 -14.10 -16.45 -1.86
CA ARG A 100 -14.16 -17.20 -3.12
C ARG A 100 -13.25 -18.43 -3.12
N LEU A 101 -12.06 -18.31 -2.53
CA LEU A 101 -11.02 -19.33 -2.57
C LEU A 101 -11.00 -20.26 -1.35
N LYS A 102 -11.70 -19.93 -0.25
CA LYS A 102 -11.57 -20.61 1.05
C LYS A 102 -11.76 -22.12 1.04
N LYS A 103 -12.50 -22.69 0.07
CA LYS A 103 -12.64 -24.15 -0.06
C LYS A 103 -11.34 -24.86 -0.48
N TYR A 104 -10.41 -24.11 -1.08
CA TYR A 104 -9.10 -24.59 -1.51
C TYR A 104 -8.00 -24.32 -0.47
N LEU A 105 -8.25 -23.41 0.47
CA LEU A 105 -7.30 -22.98 1.48
C LEU A 105 -7.43 -23.87 2.72
N THR A 106 -6.30 -24.36 3.24
CA THR A 106 -6.30 -25.27 4.40
C THR A 106 -5.81 -24.58 5.67
N HIS A 107 -4.97 -23.56 5.54
CA HIS A 107 -4.22 -22.96 6.65
C HIS A 107 -4.63 -21.50 6.92
N MET A 108 -4.94 -20.73 5.89
CA MET A 108 -5.42 -19.36 5.99
C MET A 108 -6.84 -19.32 6.58
N LYS A 109 -7.06 -18.42 7.52
CA LYS A 109 -8.33 -18.20 8.22
C LYS A 109 -8.96 -16.88 7.82
N ALA A 110 -10.26 -16.72 8.10
CA ALA A 110 -10.97 -15.46 7.86
C ALA A 110 -10.34 -14.27 8.59
N ASP A 111 -9.80 -14.51 9.79
CA ASP A 111 -9.07 -13.51 10.58
C ASP A 111 -7.83 -12.97 9.85
N ASP A 112 -7.20 -13.77 8.99
CA ASP A 112 -6.03 -13.36 8.18
C ASP A 112 -6.46 -12.36 7.12
N ALA A 113 -7.52 -12.70 6.37
CA ALA A 113 -8.12 -11.79 5.40
C ALA A 113 -8.64 -10.49 6.04
N GLU A 114 -9.15 -10.55 7.27
CA GLU A 114 -9.60 -9.37 8.00
C GLU A 114 -8.44 -8.47 8.41
N LYS A 115 -7.31 -9.04 8.85
CA LYS A 115 -6.16 -8.28 9.38
C LYS A 115 -5.14 -7.89 8.31
N HIS A 116 -5.29 -8.41 7.09
CA HIS A 116 -4.42 -8.11 5.98
C HIS A 116 -4.17 -6.61 5.81
N ASP A 117 -2.91 -6.23 5.68
CA ASP A 117 -2.45 -4.87 5.37
C ASP A 117 -2.88 -3.79 6.38
N LEU A 118 -3.19 -4.14 7.63
CA LEU A 118 -3.54 -3.14 8.64
C LEU A 118 -2.40 -2.16 8.93
N THR A 119 -1.14 -2.58 8.73
CA THR A 119 0.02 -1.69 8.90
C THR A 119 0.03 -0.53 7.91
N LYS A 120 -0.67 -0.64 6.77
CA LYS A 120 -0.81 0.43 5.76
C LYS A 120 -1.59 1.65 6.24
N PHE A 121 -2.25 1.57 7.40
CA PHE A 121 -2.89 2.70 8.06
C PHE A 121 -1.94 3.49 9.00
N THR A 122 -0.75 2.95 9.29
CA THR A 122 0.26 3.70 10.06
C THR A 122 0.75 4.91 9.26
N MET A 123 1.03 6.03 9.94
CA MET A 123 1.49 7.23 9.24
C MET A 123 2.83 7.04 8.52
N ALA A 124 3.72 6.20 9.07
CA ALA A 124 4.99 5.86 8.43
C ALA A 124 4.80 5.24 7.04
N GLN A 125 3.89 4.26 6.91
CA GLN A 125 3.58 3.69 5.59
C GLN A 125 2.72 4.63 4.76
N ALA A 126 1.75 5.30 5.36
CA ALA A 126 0.79 6.12 4.62
C ALA A 126 1.46 7.29 3.87
N VAL A 127 2.48 7.93 4.45
CA VAL A 127 3.25 8.97 3.73
C VAL A 127 4.01 8.37 2.54
N GLY A 128 4.76 7.29 2.72
CA GLY A 128 5.54 6.69 1.65
C GLY A 128 4.68 6.08 0.53
N TYR A 129 3.60 5.38 0.88
CA TYR A 129 2.68 4.82 -0.12
C TYR A 129 1.90 5.91 -0.86
N THR A 130 1.58 7.04 -0.21
CA THR A 130 0.98 8.19 -0.89
C THR A 130 1.96 8.77 -1.91
N ALA A 131 3.23 8.98 -1.54
CA ALA A 131 4.26 9.44 -2.49
C ALA A 131 4.33 8.52 -3.73
N ARG A 132 4.32 7.20 -3.52
CA ARG A 132 4.43 6.24 -4.61
C ARG A 132 3.17 6.10 -5.47
N TRP A 133 2.03 5.86 -4.87
CA TRP A 133 0.83 5.39 -5.58
C TRP A 133 -0.19 6.50 -5.88
N VAL A 134 -0.11 7.62 -5.18
CA VAL A 134 -0.91 8.82 -5.48
C VAL A 134 -0.13 9.77 -6.37
N HIS A 135 1.15 9.99 -6.07
CA HIS A 135 1.98 10.97 -6.78
C HIS A 135 2.98 10.38 -7.78
N GLY A 136 3.18 9.07 -7.80
CA GLY A 136 4.10 8.42 -8.75
C GLY A 136 5.59 8.59 -8.43
N VAL A 137 5.95 9.05 -7.23
CA VAL A 137 7.32 9.36 -6.83
C VAL A 137 7.97 8.15 -6.14
N ASP A 138 9.17 7.78 -6.58
CA ASP A 138 10.00 6.75 -5.95
C ASP A 138 11.14 7.43 -5.16
N ASN A 139 10.96 7.54 -3.85
CA ASN A 139 11.89 8.24 -2.96
C ASN A 139 12.14 7.50 -1.64
N LYS A 140 12.94 8.09 -0.77
CA LYS A 140 13.32 7.49 0.53
C LYS A 140 12.11 7.19 1.43
N ALA A 141 11.06 8.01 1.38
CA ALA A 141 9.82 7.75 2.15
C ALA A 141 9.10 6.51 1.63
N TRP A 142 8.97 6.36 0.31
CA TRP A 142 8.45 5.13 -0.28
C TRP A 142 9.29 3.90 0.10
N GLN A 143 10.61 3.97 -0.05
CA GLN A 143 11.49 2.83 0.26
C GLN A 143 11.42 2.44 1.74
N SER A 144 11.40 3.41 2.66
CA SER A 144 11.25 3.15 4.09
C SER A 144 9.88 2.55 4.43
N ALA A 145 8.80 3.07 3.82
CA ALA A 145 7.46 2.51 3.98
C ALA A 145 7.36 1.07 3.46
N LEU A 146 7.97 0.78 2.31
CA LEU A 146 8.02 -0.55 1.71
C LEU A 146 8.82 -1.53 2.57
N GLU A 147 9.96 -1.11 3.10
CA GLU A 147 10.76 -1.90 4.03
C GLU A 147 9.97 -2.20 5.31
N HIS A 148 9.35 -1.18 5.92
CA HIS A 148 8.48 -1.36 7.08
C HIS A 148 7.35 -2.36 6.77
N HIS A 149 6.76 -2.28 5.57
CA HIS A 149 5.73 -3.23 5.11
C HIS A 149 6.27 -4.66 5.07
N TYR A 150 7.39 -4.88 4.41
CA TYR A 150 8.00 -6.21 4.32
C TYR A 150 8.48 -6.76 5.66
N CYS A 151 8.83 -5.92 6.63
CA CYS A 151 9.22 -6.36 7.97
C CYS A 151 8.03 -6.69 8.89
N ASN A 152 6.80 -6.30 8.55
CA ASN A 152 5.63 -6.50 9.40
C ASN A 152 4.56 -7.41 8.80
N GLU A 153 4.63 -7.70 7.50
CA GLU A 153 3.56 -8.39 6.77
C GLU A 153 4.09 -9.72 6.19
N PRO A 154 4.00 -10.82 6.96
CA PRO A 154 4.64 -12.10 6.64
C PRO A 154 4.04 -12.84 5.44
N HIS A 155 2.98 -12.33 4.81
CA HIS A 155 2.48 -12.83 3.52
C HIS A 155 3.34 -12.39 2.33
N HIS A 156 4.35 -11.54 2.55
CA HIS A 156 5.36 -11.21 1.56
C HIS A 156 6.61 -12.08 1.70
N PRO A 157 7.13 -12.67 0.60
CA PRO A 157 8.38 -13.44 0.64
C PRO A 157 9.58 -12.67 1.21
N GLN A 158 9.61 -11.34 1.00
CA GLN A 158 10.66 -10.46 1.50
C GLN A 158 10.79 -10.48 3.03
N TYR A 159 9.72 -10.81 3.75
CA TYR A 159 9.73 -10.95 5.21
C TYR A 159 10.74 -12.02 5.69
N TYR A 160 10.93 -13.08 4.91
CA TYR A 160 11.79 -14.22 5.28
C TYR A 160 13.23 -14.10 4.75
N GLY A 161 13.56 -12.96 4.12
CA GLY A 161 14.86 -12.74 3.49
C GLY A 161 15.09 -13.58 2.23
N HIS A 162 16.31 -13.52 1.70
CA HIS A 162 16.66 -14.26 0.49
C HIS A 162 16.73 -15.76 0.75
N GLY A 163 15.73 -16.49 0.25
CA GLY A 163 15.69 -17.95 0.35
C GLY A 163 15.01 -18.47 1.61
N GLY A 164 14.31 -17.63 2.38
CA GLY A 164 13.49 -18.12 3.48
C GLY A 164 12.18 -18.73 2.98
N ARG A 165 11.79 -19.87 3.55
CA ARG A 165 10.47 -20.47 3.31
C ARG A 165 9.39 -19.79 4.13
N MET A 166 8.21 -19.61 3.53
CA MET A 166 7.03 -19.04 4.17
C MET A 166 6.27 -20.10 4.96
N GLU A 167 5.62 -19.71 6.05
CA GLU A 167 4.63 -20.61 6.68
C GLU A 167 3.42 -20.77 5.74
N MET A 168 2.84 -21.98 5.70
CA MET A 168 1.73 -22.31 4.78
C MET A 168 0.55 -21.34 4.86
N ARG A 169 0.21 -20.87 6.06
CA ARG A 169 -0.84 -19.86 6.29
C ARG A 169 -0.56 -18.56 5.51
N TYR A 170 0.67 -18.07 5.58
CA TYR A 170 1.09 -16.83 4.93
C TYR A 170 1.33 -17.01 3.43
N LEU A 171 1.73 -18.22 3.01
CA LEU A 171 1.82 -18.57 1.60
C LEU A 171 0.43 -18.55 0.94
N GLU A 172 -0.58 -19.15 1.59
CA GLU A 172 -1.98 -19.07 1.15
C GLU A 172 -2.51 -17.62 1.15
N GLU A 173 -2.20 -16.82 2.18
CA GLU A 173 -2.54 -15.39 2.21
C GLU A 173 -1.90 -14.63 1.03
N SER A 174 -0.65 -14.94 0.69
CA SER A 174 0.05 -14.34 -0.46
C SER A 174 -0.65 -14.62 -1.79
N LEU A 175 -1.21 -15.83 -1.96
CA LEU A 175 -2.04 -16.18 -3.11
C LEU A 175 -3.34 -15.37 -3.13
N VAL A 176 -4.01 -15.27 -1.99
CA VAL A 176 -5.25 -14.48 -1.86
C VAL A 176 -5.00 -13.00 -2.14
N ASP A 177 -3.88 -12.44 -1.71
CA ASP A 177 -3.44 -11.07 -2.03
C ASP A 177 -3.25 -10.87 -3.54
N MET A 178 -2.56 -11.80 -4.21
CA MET A 178 -2.41 -11.75 -5.68
C MET A 178 -3.77 -11.84 -6.40
N ALA A 179 -4.64 -12.75 -5.95
CA ALA A 179 -6.00 -12.88 -6.48
C ALA A 179 -6.82 -11.60 -6.29
N ALA A 180 -6.70 -10.96 -5.13
CA ALA A 180 -7.36 -9.69 -4.83
C ALA A 180 -6.88 -8.57 -5.73
N CYS A 181 -5.56 -8.41 -5.90
CA CYS A 181 -4.96 -7.44 -6.81
C CYS A 181 -5.46 -7.64 -8.25
N ARG A 182 -5.54 -8.89 -8.70
CA ARG A 182 -6.04 -9.23 -10.04
C ARG A 182 -7.52 -8.90 -10.18
N TRP A 183 -8.35 -9.31 -9.22
CA TRP A 183 -9.78 -9.04 -9.22
C TRP A 183 -10.06 -7.55 -9.26
N GLU A 184 -9.43 -6.80 -8.35
CA GLU A 184 -9.60 -5.36 -8.22
C GLU A 184 -9.14 -4.61 -9.48
N ARG A 185 -7.89 -4.84 -9.91
CA ARG A 185 -7.19 -3.92 -10.82
C ARG A 185 -7.19 -4.38 -12.28
N GLN A 186 -7.21 -5.69 -12.52
CA GLN A 186 -7.13 -6.24 -13.88
C GLN A 186 -8.51 -6.66 -14.41
N LEU A 187 -9.38 -7.12 -13.51
CA LEU A 187 -10.75 -7.54 -13.85
C LEU A 187 -11.80 -6.47 -13.46
N GLY A 188 -11.37 -5.29 -13.03
CA GLY A 188 -12.24 -4.15 -12.71
C GLY A 188 -13.23 -4.42 -11.59
N GLY A 189 -12.97 -5.41 -10.74
CA GLY A 189 -13.87 -5.81 -9.66
C GLY A 189 -15.16 -6.51 -10.10
N ALA A 190 -15.23 -7.01 -11.33
CA ALA A 190 -16.43 -7.60 -11.91
C ALA A 190 -16.91 -8.82 -11.10
N GLU A 191 -18.19 -8.86 -10.71
CA GLU A 191 -18.73 -9.94 -9.85
C GLU A 191 -18.89 -11.27 -10.59
N ASP A 192 -19.03 -11.21 -11.91
CA ASP A 192 -19.10 -12.34 -12.84
C ASP A 192 -17.71 -12.90 -13.23
N ALA A 193 -16.63 -12.33 -12.70
CA ALA A 193 -15.30 -12.89 -12.82
C ALA A 193 -15.27 -14.35 -12.32
N GLN A 194 -14.75 -15.25 -13.14
CA GLN A 194 -14.65 -16.66 -12.80
C GLN A 194 -13.51 -16.88 -11.81
N THR A 195 -13.66 -17.87 -10.93
CA THR A 195 -12.63 -18.20 -9.93
C THR A 195 -11.29 -18.54 -10.59
N ARG A 196 -11.30 -19.23 -11.74
CA ARG A 196 -10.09 -19.54 -12.53
C ARG A 196 -9.36 -18.28 -13.01
N ASP A 197 -10.12 -17.23 -13.34
CA ASP A 197 -9.55 -15.99 -13.82
C ASP A 197 -8.78 -15.32 -12.68
N LEU A 198 -9.30 -15.36 -11.45
CA LEU A 198 -8.66 -14.74 -10.29
C LEU A 198 -7.25 -15.26 -10.02
N VAL A 199 -6.97 -16.52 -10.34
CA VAL A 199 -5.68 -17.19 -10.09
C VAL A 199 -4.75 -17.24 -11.31
N THR A 200 -5.11 -16.58 -12.40
CA THR A 200 -4.30 -16.56 -13.63
C THR A 200 -3.32 -15.39 -13.59
N PHE A 201 -2.12 -15.60 -13.06
CA PHE A 201 -1.11 -14.56 -12.88
C PHE A 201 -0.04 -14.55 -13.97
N ASN A 202 0.65 -13.42 -14.13
CA ASN A 202 1.91 -13.41 -14.87
C ASN A 202 2.96 -14.21 -14.06
N PRO A 203 3.62 -15.24 -14.65
CA PRO A 203 4.61 -16.07 -13.94
C PRO A 203 5.75 -15.29 -13.28
N VAL A 204 6.03 -14.05 -13.73
CA VAL A 204 7.04 -13.19 -13.09
C VAL A 204 6.76 -12.95 -11.61
N PHE A 205 5.47 -12.90 -11.21
CA PHE A 205 5.08 -12.69 -9.81
C PHE A 205 5.32 -13.92 -8.93
N LEU A 206 5.53 -15.10 -9.51
CA LEU A 206 5.85 -16.31 -8.75
C LEU A 206 7.36 -16.46 -8.51
N LYS A 207 8.20 -15.73 -9.26
CA LYS A 207 9.67 -15.75 -9.12
C LYS A 207 10.18 -15.16 -7.80
N ARG A 208 9.32 -14.49 -7.03
CA ARG A 208 9.66 -13.94 -5.71
C ARG A 208 9.62 -14.98 -4.58
N TYR A 209 8.97 -16.13 -4.79
CA TYR A 209 8.90 -17.19 -3.79
C TYR A 209 10.19 -18.01 -3.75
N HIS A 210 10.42 -18.68 -2.63
CA HIS A 210 11.32 -19.83 -2.56
C HIS A 210 10.88 -20.90 -3.57
N ASP A 211 11.80 -21.72 -4.10
CA ASP A 211 11.48 -22.69 -5.15
C ASP A 211 10.38 -23.68 -4.71
N GLU A 212 10.49 -24.25 -3.52
CA GLU A 212 9.49 -25.16 -2.93
C GLU A 212 8.15 -24.48 -2.64
N ASP A 213 8.16 -23.22 -2.21
CA ASP A 213 6.91 -22.48 -1.96
C ASP A 213 6.23 -22.11 -3.28
N ARG A 214 7.03 -21.86 -4.33
CA ARG A 214 6.53 -21.67 -5.70
C ARG A 214 5.83 -22.94 -6.19
N GLU A 215 6.45 -24.11 -6.04
CA GLU A 215 5.85 -25.39 -6.43
C GLU A 215 4.49 -25.61 -5.74
N ILE A 216 4.43 -25.34 -4.43
CA ILE A 216 3.19 -25.43 -3.64
C ILE A 216 2.09 -24.50 -4.18
N ILE A 217 2.44 -23.24 -4.49
CA ILE A 217 1.49 -22.26 -5.02
C ILE A 217 1.05 -22.62 -6.45
N GLU A 218 1.96 -23.08 -7.29
CA GLU A 218 1.65 -23.51 -8.66
C GLU A 218 0.69 -24.70 -8.66
N ASP A 219 0.93 -25.70 -7.80
CA ASP A 219 0.03 -26.84 -7.63
C ASP A 219 -1.36 -26.40 -7.10
N LEU A 220 -1.40 -25.46 -6.16
CA LEU A 220 -2.65 -24.90 -5.64
C LEU A 220 -3.43 -24.16 -6.73
N ILE A 221 -2.77 -23.32 -7.53
CA ILE A 221 -3.38 -22.60 -8.66
C ILE A 221 -3.93 -23.60 -9.68
N LYS A 222 -3.15 -24.62 -10.04
CA LYS A 222 -3.55 -25.64 -11.00
C LYS A 222 -4.79 -26.39 -10.52
N ARG A 223 -4.83 -26.82 -9.25
CA ARG A 223 -6.00 -27.47 -8.66
C ARG A 223 -7.26 -26.60 -8.72
N ILE A 224 -7.12 -25.30 -8.44
CA ILE A 224 -8.24 -24.35 -8.54
C ILE A 224 -8.77 -24.27 -9.98
N GLN A 225 -7.87 -24.20 -10.96
CA GLN A 225 -8.25 -24.13 -12.38
C GLN A 225 -8.95 -25.41 -12.85
N GLU A 226 -8.40 -26.59 -12.53
CA GLU A 226 -8.97 -27.88 -12.93
C GLU A 226 -10.34 -28.17 -12.30
N GLU A 227 -10.57 -27.76 -11.05
CA GLU A 227 -11.87 -27.92 -10.39
C GLU A 227 -12.96 -27.00 -10.97
N GLU A 228 -12.60 -25.81 -11.41
CA GLU A 228 -13.57 -24.87 -11.99
C GLU A 228 -13.89 -25.19 -13.44
N GLU A 229 -12.93 -25.76 -14.21
CA GLU A 229 -13.19 -26.27 -15.55
C GLU A 229 -14.24 -27.40 -15.55
N LYS A 230 -14.15 -28.33 -14.60
CA LYS A 230 -15.12 -29.44 -14.44
C LYS A 230 -16.54 -28.99 -14.07
N LYS A 231 -16.74 -27.75 -13.62
CA LYS A 231 -18.08 -27.21 -13.33
C LYS A 231 -18.76 -26.60 -14.55
N GLU A 232 -18.00 -26.32 -15.60
CA GLU A 232 -18.51 -25.74 -16.84
C GLU A 232 -18.97 -26.82 -17.84
N GLU A 233 -18.60 -28.09 -17.61
CA GLU A 233 -19.05 -29.28 -18.36
C GLU A 233 -20.39 -29.85 -17.86
#